data_AF-A0A640TJL6-F1
#
_entry.id   AF-A0A640TJL6-F1
#
_cell.length_a   1.000
_cell.length_b   1.000
_cell.length_c   1.000
_cell.angle_alpha   90.00
_cell.angle_beta   90.00
_cell.angle_gamma   90.00
#
_symmetry.space_group_name_H-M   'P 1'
#
loop_
_entity.id
_entity.type
_entity.pdbx_description
1 polymer ?
#
loop_
_entity_poly.entity_id
_entity_poly.type
_entity_poly.pdbx_seq_one_letter_code
_entity_poly.pdbx_strand_id
1 'polypeptide(L)'
;MPSTPDQSADVFTPSHPEQARARRVHASLFRIAERHAATDGQRRRQVHPSVIGPHEAVRLVSFLLSGAALPEDGEPEVDHADITAALSLVPLARGEMDELEAGLLQMARGRGMTWQEVAFGLGLGTPQAARQRYERLIGRTATDAEEDRENG
;
A
#
# COMPACT_ATOMS: atom_id res chain seq x y z
N MET A 1 3.97 5.93 50.09
CA MET A 1 2.80 6.02 49.19
C MET A 1 3.22 6.85 47.99
N PRO A 2 3.27 6.26 46.78
CA PRO A 2 3.74 6.93 45.57
C PRO A 2 2.60 7.78 44.99
N SER A 3 2.90 9.00 44.58
CA SER A 3 2.04 9.75 43.65
C SER A 3 2.88 10.11 42.45
N THR A 4 2.74 9.29 41.41
CA THR A 4 3.19 9.53 40.05
C THR A 4 2.60 10.87 39.57
N PRO A 5 3.40 11.82 39.06
CA PRO A 5 2.82 12.98 38.41
C PRO A 5 2.17 12.51 37.09
N ASP A 6 0.88 12.81 37.02
CA ASP A 6 0.01 12.82 35.86
C ASP A 6 0.78 13.25 34.59
N GLN A 7 0.93 12.32 33.65
CA GLN A 7 1.30 12.62 32.26
C GLN A 7 0.07 13.23 31.58
N SER A 8 -0.37 14.39 32.05
CA SER A 8 -1.32 15.22 31.32
C SER A 8 -0.58 15.75 30.10
N ALA A 9 -0.79 15.09 28.95
CA ALA A 9 -0.40 15.61 27.66
C ALA A 9 -0.93 17.04 27.56
N ASP A 10 -0.02 18.01 27.47
CA ASP A 10 -0.33 19.43 27.35
C ASP A 10 -1.33 19.67 26.21
N VAL A 11 -2.54 20.10 26.57
CA VAL A 11 -3.65 20.38 25.65
C VAL A 11 -3.29 21.45 24.61
N PHE A 12 -2.25 22.26 24.89
CA PHE A 12 -1.82 23.36 24.02
C PHE A 12 -0.62 23.02 23.14
N THR A 13 -0.04 21.82 23.24
CA THR A 13 1.00 21.38 22.31
C THR A 13 0.35 20.78 21.05
N PRO A 14 0.52 21.39 19.86
CA PRO A 14 0.00 20.83 18.62
C PRO A 14 0.55 19.41 18.43
N SER A 15 -0.32 18.44 18.20
CA SER A 15 0.12 17.06 17.91
C SER A 15 1.12 17.10 16.75
N HIS A 16 2.32 16.53 16.96
CA HIS A 16 3.37 16.51 15.95
C HIS A 16 2.79 15.97 14.63
N PRO A 17 3.01 16.63 13.48
CA PRO A 17 2.35 16.27 12.20
C PRO A 17 2.55 14.80 11.81
N GLU A 18 3.68 14.21 12.21
CA GLU A 18 3.98 12.79 12.06
C GLU A 18 3.08 11.87 12.90
N GLN A 19 2.78 12.24 14.15
CA GLN A 19 1.85 11.48 14.99
C GLN A 19 0.43 11.54 14.43
N ALA A 20 0.01 12.71 13.96
CA ALA A 20 -1.29 12.85 13.28
C ALA A 20 -1.35 11.98 12.01
N ARG A 21 -0.26 11.90 11.25
CA ARG A 21 -0.14 11.01 10.08
C ARG A 21 -0.21 9.54 10.47
N ALA A 22 0.56 9.10 11.47
CA ALA A 22 0.57 7.72 11.94
C ALA A 22 -0.83 7.27 12.43
N ARG A 23 -1.52 8.13 13.21
CA ARG A 23 -2.89 7.87 13.65
C ARG A 23 -3.86 7.72 12.47
N ARG A 24 -3.75 8.58 11.44
CA ARG A 24 -4.57 8.45 10.22
C ARG A 24 -4.31 7.15 9.47
N VAL A 25 -3.06 6.71 9.37
CA VAL A 25 -2.71 5.43 8.72
C VAL A 25 -3.40 4.27 9.44
N HIS A 26 -3.25 4.19 10.78
CA HIS A 26 -3.89 3.13 11.57
C HIS A 26 -5.42 3.17 11.45
N ALA A 27 -6.03 4.35 11.57
CA ALA A 27 -7.48 4.50 11.44
C ALA A 27 -7.98 4.12 10.03
N SER A 28 -7.20 4.39 8.99
CA SER A 28 -7.54 4.02 7.61
C SER A 28 -7.51 2.51 7.42
N LEU A 29 -6.45 1.84 7.93
CA LEU A 29 -6.35 0.38 7.91
C LEU A 29 -7.53 -0.27 8.63
N PHE A 30 -7.83 0.19 9.85
CA PHE A 30 -8.94 -0.33 10.64
C PHE A 30 -10.28 -0.15 9.93
N ARG A 31 -10.55 1.06 9.40
CA ARG A 31 -11.78 1.36 8.65
C ARG A 31 -11.97 0.45 7.43
N ILE A 32 -10.90 0.21 6.66
CA ILE A 32 -10.97 -0.66 5.49
C ILE A 32 -11.15 -2.12 5.93
N ALA A 33 -10.40 -2.57 6.93
CA ALA A 33 -10.47 -3.93 7.45
C ALA A 33 -11.89 -4.26 7.95
N GLU A 34 -12.47 -3.42 8.80
CA GLU A 34 -13.81 -3.65 9.33
C GLU A 34 -14.89 -3.69 8.25
N ARG A 35 -14.78 -2.84 7.22
CA ARG A 35 -15.84 -2.69 6.20
C ARG A 35 -15.69 -3.65 5.02
N HIS A 36 -14.46 -4.02 4.69
CA HIS A 36 -14.13 -4.64 3.42
C HIS A 36 -13.15 -5.82 3.53
N ALA A 37 -12.67 -6.16 4.72
CA ALA A 37 -11.72 -7.25 4.94
C ALA A 37 -11.99 -8.06 6.23
N ALA A 38 -13.21 -8.00 6.76
CA ALA A 38 -13.58 -8.60 8.04
C ALA A 38 -13.62 -10.13 7.99
N THR A 39 -13.92 -10.71 6.84
CA THR A 39 -13.92 -12.17 6.62
C THR A 39 -12.89 -12.60 5.59
N ASP A 40 -12.51 -13.88 5.60
CA ASP A 40 -11.60 -14.43 4.59
C ASP A 40 -12.14 -14.27 3.17
N GLY A 41 -13.46 -14.44 2.97
CA GLY A 41 -14.08 -14.21 1.67
C GLY A 41 -13.96 -12.75 1.22
N GLN A 42 -14.00 -11.79 2.14
CA GLN A 42 -13.77 -10.39 1.81
C GLN A 42 -12.29 -10.12 1.49
N ARG A 43 -11.36 -10.67 2.28
CA ARG A 43 -9.90 -10.56 2.06
C ARG A 43 -9.46 -11.21 0.76
N ARG A 44 -10.07 -12.32 0.35
CA ARG A 44 -9.73 -13.02 -0.90
C ARG A 44 -10.03 -12.22 -2.17
N ARG A 45 -10.80 -11.11 -2.11
CA ARG A 45 -11.09 -10.28 -3.29
C ARG A 45 -9.87 -9.59 -3.90
N GLN A 46 -8.79 -9.43 -3.13
CA GLN A 46 -7.55 -8.82 -3.61
C GLN A 46 -6.54 -9.82 -4.20
N VAL A 47 -6.81 -11.13 -4.12
CA VAL A 47 -5.89 -12.17 -4.62
C VAL A 47 -6.63 -13.09 -5.59
N HIS A 48 -5.94 -13.56 -6.61
CA HIS A 48 -6.53 -14.53 -7.53
C HIS A 48 -6.43 -15.94 -6.92
N PRO A 49 -7.52 -16.75 -6.88
CA PRO A 49 -7.52 -18.02 -6.13
C PRO A 49 -6.52 -19.08 -6.62
N SER A 50 -6.06 -18.98 -7.86
CA SER A 50 -5.22 -20.01 -8.49
C SER A 50 -3.91 -19.49 -9.09
N VAL A 51 -3.66 -18.17 -9.05
CA VAL A 51 -2.45 -17.57 -9.63
C VAL A 51 -1.99 -16.49 -8.68
N ILE A 52 -0.75 -16.59 -8.21
CA ILE A 52 -0.18 -15.55 -7.33
C ILE A 52 0.24 -14.33 -8.16
N GLY A 53 0.07 -13.14 -7.59
CA GLY A 53 0.51 -11.90 -8.20
C GLY A 53 2.00 -11.59 -7.95
N PRO A 54 2.64 -10.74 -8.77
CA PRO A 54 4.01 -10.26 -8.55
C PRO A 54 4.26 -9.70 -7.15
N HIS A 55 3.38 -8.82 -6.67
CA HIS A 55 3.50 -8.24 -5.32
C HIS A 55 3.36 -9.28 -4.20
N GLU A 56 2.54 -10.31 -4.42
CA GLU A 56 2.33 -11.41 -3.49
C GLU A 56 3.58 -12.29 -3.39
N ALA A 57 4.15 -12.68 -4.53
CA ALA A 57 5.39 -13.45 -4.58
C ALA A 57 6.55 -12.73 -3.87
N VAL A 58 6.74 -11.42 -4.15
CA VAL A 58 7.77 -10.60 -3.47
C VAL A 58 7.57 -10.60 -1.96
N ARG A 59 6.32 -10.49 -1.50
CA ARG A 59 5.99 -10.43 -0.08
C ARG A 59 6.19 -11.78 0.61
N LEU A 60 5.78 -12.89 -0.01
CA LEU A 60 5.95 -14.24 0.52
C LEU A 60 7.43 -14.55 0.76
N VAL A 61 8.28 -14.36 -0.25
CA VAL A 61 9.74 -14.57 -0.14
C VAL A 61 10.34 -13.69 0.96
N SER A 62 9.94 -12.40 1.02
CA SER A 62 10.42 -11.49 2.07
C SER A 62 10.02 -11.92 3.49
N PHE A 63 8.83 -12.51 3.65
CA PHE A 63 8.31 -12.97 4.95
C PHE A 63 8.98 -14.26 5.42
N LEU A 64 9.20 -15.21 4.50
CA LEU A 64 9.94 -16.43 4.78
C LEU A 64 11.40 -16.12 5.16
N LEU A 65 12.08 -15.23 4.41
CA LEU A 65 13.47 -14.83 4.72
C LEU A 65 13.62 -14.09 6.05
N SER A 66 12.61 -13.31 6.46
CA SER A 66 12.65 -12.56 7.72
C SER A 66 12.17 -13.38 8.92
N GLY A 67 11.61 -14.58 8.71
CA GLY A 67 10.95 -15.38 9.74
C GLY A 67 9.61 -14.81 10.21
N ALA A 68 9.06 -13.82 9.50
CA ALA A 68 7.72 -13.30 9.76
C ALA A 68 6.62 -14.29 9.33
N ALA A 69 6.96 -15.22 8.45
CA ALA A 69 6.22 -16.43 8.16
C ALA A 69 7.17 -17.63 8.27
N LEU A 70 6.63 -18.79 8.59
CA LEU A 70 7.36 -20.06 8.60
C LEU A 70 6.94 -20.88 7.38
N PRO A 71 7.88 -21.62 6.75
CA PRO A 71 7.54 -22.57 5.71
C PRO A 71 6.61 -23.66 6.29
N GLU A 72 5.69 -24.15 5.48
CA GLU A 72 4.85 -25.30 5.83
C GLU A 72 5.66 -26.62 5.74
N ASP A 73 5.14 -27.68 6.37
CA ASP A 73 5.82 -28.98 6.38
C ASP A 73 6.07 -29.51 4.96
N GLY A 74 7.34 -29.70 4.62
CA GLY A 74 7.78 -30.19 3.31
C GLY A 74 7.93 -29.12 2.22
N GLU A 75 7.68 -27.84 2.55
CA GLU A 75 8.03 -26.71 1.68
C GLU A 75 9.56 -26.54 1.62
N PRO A 76 10.16 -26.34 0.44
CA PRO A 76 11.59 -26.08 0.33
C PRO A 76 11.97 -24.77 1.02
N GLU A 77 13.18 -24.72 1.58
CA GLU A 77 13.74 -23.46 2.07
C GLU A 77 13.94 -22.49 0.89
N VAL A 78 13.71 -21.19 1.15
CA VAL A 78 13.96 -20.14 0.16
C VAL A 78 15.44 -20.12 -0.21
N ASP A 79 15.73 -20.33 -1.49
CA ASP A 79 17.10 -20.34 -2.00
C ASP A 79 17.47 -19.07 -2.79
N HIS A 80 18.69 -19.06 -3.35
CA HIS A 80 19.17 -17.94 -4.16
C HIS A 80 18.37 -17.71 -5.45
N ALA A 81 17.83 -18.78 -6.06
CA ALA A 81 17.00 -18.67 -7.25
C ALA A 81 15.65 -18.03 -6.90
N ASP A 82 15.04 -18.40 -5.77
CA ASP A 82 13.80 -17.80 -5.28
C ASP A 82 13.97 -16.30 -4.98
N ILE A 83 15.07 -15.92 -4.34
CA ILE A 83 15.42 -14.51 -4.09
C ILE A 83 15.56 -13.75 -5.42
N THR A 84 16.25 -14.35 -6.39
CA THR A 84 16.47 -13.72 -7.71
C THR A 84 15.15 -13.56 -8.45
N ALA A 85 14.28 -14.58 -8.41
CA ALA A 85 12.94 -14.53 -8.97
C ALA A 85 12.11 -13.41 -8.33
N ALA A 86 12.07 -13.32 -6.99
CA ALA A 86 11.38 -12.25 -6.29
C ALA A 86 11.93 -10.86 -6.65
N LEU A 87 13.25 -10.68 -6.72
CA LEU A 87 13.86 -9.41 -7.13
C LEU A 87 13.47 -9.01 -8.56
N SER A 88 13.41 -9.97 -9.48
CA SER A 88 12.99 -9.72 -10.87
C SER A 88 11.53 -9.26 -10.98
N LEU A 89 10.69 -9.60 -10.00
CA LEU A 89 9.28 -9.21 -9.95
C LEU A 89 9.05 -7.83 -9.31
N VAL A 90 10.06 -7.24 -8.65
CA VAL A 90 9.92 -5.94 -7.97
C VAL A 90 9.50 -4.80 -8.92
N PRO A 91 10.07 -4.64 -10.13
CA PRO A 91 9.62 -3.62 -11.07
C PRO A 91 8.15 -3.78 -11.45
N LEU A 92 7.74 -5.01 -11.76
CA LEU A 92 6.35 -5.33 -12.13
C LEU A 92 5.39 -5.05 -10.96
N ALA A 93 5.73 -5.50 -9.74
CA ALA A 93 4.92 -5.22 -8.55
C ALA A 93 4.78 -3.72 -8.24
N ARG A 94 5.79 -2.90 -8.60
CA ARG A 94 5.71 -1.44 -8.48
C ARG A 94 4.78 -0.85 -9.54
N GLY A 95 4.85 -1.33 -10.78
CA GLY A 95 3.94 -0.97 -11.86
C GLY A 95 2.48 -1.24 -11.49
N GLU A 96 2.17 -2.46 -11.02
CA GLU A 96 0.83 -2.83 -10.54
C GLU A 96 0.32 -1.87 -9.45
N MET A 97 1.19 -1.46 -8.52
CA MET A 97 0.81 -0.52 -7.45
C MET A 97 0.59 0.91 -7.97
N ASP A 98 1.39 1.35 -8.93
CA ASP A 98 1.22 2.64 -9.60
C ASP A 98 -0.10 2.68 -10.38
N GLU A 99 -0.46 1.60 -11.08
CA GLU A 99 -1.74 1.45 -11.77
C GLU A 99 -2.94 1.48 -10.81
N LEU A 100 -2.85 0.72 -9.71
CA LEU A 100 -3.88 0.72 -8.66
C LEU A 100 -4.06 2.12 -8.06
N GLU A 101 -2.95 2.84 -7.81
CA GLU A 101 -3.01 4.21 -7.33
C GLU A 101 -3.67 5.13 -8.37
N ALA A 102 -3.26 5.05 -9.64
CA ALA A 102 -3.83 5.86 -10.72
C ALA A 102 -5.35 5.62 -10.86
N GLY A 103 -5.78 4.36 -10.87
CA GLY A 103 -7.19 3.96 -10.95
C GLY A 103 -7.99 4.44 -9.73
N LEU A 104 -7.43 4.34 -8.52
CA LEU A 104 -8.07 4.85 -7.31
C LEU A 104 -8.24 6.38 -7.35
N LEU A 105 -7.23 7.11 -7.83
CA LEU A 105 -7.30 8.56 -8.00
C LEU A 105 -8.36 8.95 -9.04
N GLN A 106 -8.42 8.25 -10.17
CA GLN A 106 -9.48 8.45 -11.17
C GLN A 106 -10.87 8.21 -10.58
N MET A 107 -11.06 7.11 -9.85
CA MET A 107 -12.32 6.79 -9.18
C MET A 107 -12.72 7.79 -8.10
N ALA A 108 -11.75 8.32 -7.34
CA ALA A 108 -11.98 9.36 -6.34
C ALA A 108 -12.42 10.67 -6.99
N ARG A 109 -11.74 11.08 -8.08
CA ARG A 109 -12.08 12.26 -8.86
C ARG A 109 -13.44 12.13 -9.54
N GLY A 110 -13.76 10.97 -10.10
CA GLY A 110 -15.07 10.66 -10.67
C GLY A 110 -16.21 10.68 -9.64
N ARG A 111 -15.90 10.47 -8.36
CA ARG A 111 -16.83 10.61 -7.22
C ARG A 111 -16.87 12.02 -6.62
N GLY A 112 -16.21 12.99 -7.26
CA GLY A 112 -16.26 14.40 -6.87
C GLY A 112 -15.27 14.82 -5.78
N MET A 113 -14.41 13.94 -5.28
CA MET A 113 -13.42 14.31 -4.25
C MET A 113 -12.45 15.35 -4.79
N THR A 114 -12.38 16.52 -4.17
CA THR A 114 -11.48 17.64 -4.51
C THR A 114 -10.00 17.26 -4.39
N TRP A 115 -9.12 17.98 -5.09
CA TRP A 115 -7.67 17.79 -4.94
C TRP A 115 -7.17 18.06 -3.52
N GLN A 116 -7.88 18.87 -2.74
CA GLN A 116 -7.58 19.10 -1.33
C GLN A 116 -7.88 17.85 -0.49
N GLU A 117 -9.04 17.21 -0.69
CA GLU A 117 -9.40 15.96 -0.02
C GLU A 117 -8.46 14.82 -0.42
N VAL A 118 -8.08 14.74 -1.70
CA VAL A 118 -7.09 13.78 -2.18
C VAL A 118 -5.72 14.02 -1.54
N ALA A 119 -5.23 15.27 -1.50
CA ALA A 119 -3.97 15.60 -0.84
C ALA A 119 -3.98 15.21 0.64
N PHE A 120 -5.08 15.50 1.34
CA PHE A 120 -5.26 15.09 2.73
C PHE A 120 -5.20 13.56 2.89
N GLY A 121 -5.90 12.81 2.03
CA GLY A 121 -5.90 11.34 2.04
C GLY A 121 -4.51 10.73 1.76
N LEU A 122 -3.76 11.30 0.82
CA LEU A 122 -2.39 10.89 0.50
C LEU A 122 -1.34 11.38 1.53
N GLY A 123 -1.75 12.24 2.47
CA GLY A 123 -0.83 12.87 3.41
C GLY A 123 0.13 13.88 2.77
N LEU A 124 -0.27 14.49 1.64
CA LEU A 124 0.48 15.53 0.94
C LEU A 124 0.14 16.91 1.51
N GLY A 125 1.13 17.81 1.51
CA GLY A 125 0.99 19.14 2.07
C GLY A 125 0.13 20.10 1.25
N THR A 126 -0.10 19.83 -0.05
CA THR A 126 -0.85 20.74 -0.93
C THR A 126 -1.70 19.99 -1.97
N PRO A 127 -2.82 20.59 -2.43
CA PRO A 127 -3.61 20.06 -3.55
C PRO A 127 -2.79 19.94 -4.84
N GLN A 128 -1.84 20.85 -5.07
CA GLN A 128 -0.97 20.83 -6.24
C GLN A 128 -0.05 19.60 -6.24
N ALA A 129 0.48 19.20 -5.08
CA ALA A 129 1.29 18.00 -4.96
C ALA A 129 0.49 16.73 -5.32
N ALA A 130 -0.79 16.67 -4.94
CA ALA A 130 -1.67 15.56 -5.33
C ALA A 130 -1.91 15.52 -6.84
N ARG A 131 -2.19 16.68 -7.46
CA ARG A 131 -2.37 16.78 -8.91
C ARG A 131 -1.11 16.37 -9.68
N GLN A 132 0.06 16.86 -9.28
CA GLN A 132 1.33 16.49 -9.91
C GLN A 132 1.65 15.00 -9.77
N ARG A 133 1.36 14.41 -8.60
CA ARG A 133 1.51 12.97 -8.40
C ARG A 133 0.60 12.18 -9.34
N TYR A 134 -0.66 12.59 -9.46
CA TYR A 134 -1.59 12.02 -10.43
C TYR A 134 -1.06 12.12 -11.86
N GLU A 135 -0.67 13.31 -12.32
CA GLU A 135 -0.14 13.53 -13.68
C GLU A 135 1.10 12.65 -13.98
N ARG A 136 1.99 12.45 -13.00
CA ARG A 136 3.13 11.52 -13.13
C ARG A 136 2.72 10.05 -13.20
N LEU A 137 1.64 9.65 -12.53
CA LEU A 137 1.16 8.27 -12.55
C LEU A 137 0.56 7.93 -13.92
N ILE A 138 -0.35 8.78 -14.43
CA ILE A 138 -0.96 8.55 -15.75
C ILE A 138 0.08 8.57 -16.87
N GLY A 139 1.10 9.43 -16.77
CA GLY A 139 2.19 9.45 -17.76
C GLY A 139 2.97 8.14 -17.81
N ARG A 140 3.26 7.53 -16.65
CA ARG A 140 4.00 6.26 -16.58
C ARG A 140 3.16 5.08 -17.04
N THR A 141 1.94 4.95 -16.53
CA THR A 141 1.03 3.86 -16.93
C THR A 141 0.71 3.88 -18.44
N ALA A 142 0.66 5.07 -19.07
CA ALA A 142 0.49 5.16 -20.51
C ALA A 142 1.69 4.61 -21.29
N THR A 143 2.92 4.89 -20.85
CA THR A 143 4.15 4.34 -21.45
C THR A 143 4.22 2.82 -21.26
N ASP A 144 3.94 2.32 -20.05
CA ASP A 144 4.00 0.88 -19.76
C ASP A 144 2.99 0.10 -20.64
N ALA A 145 1.78 0.63 -20.81
CA ALA A 145 0.75 0.04 -21.68
C ALA A 145 1.09 0.08 -23.18
N GLU A 146 1.95 1.00 -23.62
CA GLU A 146 2.46 1.05 -24.99
C GLU A 146 3.57 0.01 -25.20
N GLU A 147 4.49 -0.12 -24.23
CA GLU A 147 5.57 -1.12 -24.26
C GLU A 147 5.04 -2.57 -24.21
N ASP A 148 4.00 -2.85 -23.42
CA ASP A 148 3.37 -4.17 -23.38
C ASP A 148 2.70 -4.56 -24.71
N ARG A 149 2.20 -3.59 -25.47
CA ARG A 149 1.58 -3.83 -26.80
C ARG A 149 2.59 -4.03 -27.91
N GLU A 150 3.78 -3.46 -27.78
CA GLU A 150 4.86 -3.62 -28.77
C GLU A 150 5.64 -4.93 -28.56
N ASN A 151 5.61 -5.48 -27.34
CA ASN A 151 6.32 -6.70 -26.96
C ASN A 151 5.44 -7.97 -26.86
N GLY A 152 4.13 -7.87 -27.08
CA GLY A 152 3.16 -8.99 -27.08
C GLY A 152 2.85 -9.53 -28.47
#